data_AF-B7BGU7-F1
#
_entry.id   AF-B7BGU7-F1
#
_cell.length_a   1.000
_cell.length_b   1.000
_cell.length_c   1.000
_cell.angle_alpha   90.00
_cell.angle_beta   90.00
_cell.angle_gamma   90.00
#
_symmetry.space_group_name_H-M   'P 1'
#
loop_
_entity.id
_entity.type
_entity.pdbx_description
1 polymer ?
#
loop_
_entity_poly.entity_id
_entity_poly.type
_entity_poly.pdbx_seq_one_letter_code
_entity_poly.pdbx_strand_id
1 'polypeptide(L)'
;MSTIFFICLLILLSSCTFNKDNRLEYALRFAESNRTELEKVLDYYSTDPEKLAAARFLIVNMPYHYGYECWQQDTIKQILADAVKRKSVYGEDLLIIDKKHLDKWSSYSHYYGEKIYDSKIITADYLIENIDLSFEVWKKYPWNKHLSFDDFCEFILPYRIANEPLSNWRKKYYEHYMPKLDSLYKGTDVIDACSAVNQVLKKEWFYYNTDFSLPHLGGDYLFTTRVGYCRDACDVATYAMRSVGIPITTDYYIYSPDLRTWHCWNVVRDTTGQCYPFWYTKDEVVRSVANDGRRKGKAYRDCYGMQSGR
;
A
#
# COMPACT_ATOMS: atom_id res chain seq x y z
N MET A 1 36.46 -31.01 14.56
CA MET A 1 35.40 -30.01 14.86
C MET A 1 35.07 -29.11 13.66
N SER A 2 36.01 -28.85 12.75
CA SER A 2 35.83 -28.03 11.54
C SER A 2 34.89 -28.64 10.49
N THR A 3 34.88 -29.95 10.28
CA THR A 3 34.06 -30.61 9.23
C THR A 3 32.57 -30.69 9.59
N ILE A 4 32.25 -30.94 10.87
CA ILE A 4 30.86 -31.00 11.36
C ILE A 4 30.22 -29.61 11.30
N PHE A 5 30.98 -28.57 11.65
CA PHE A 5 30.53 -27.18 11.56
C PHE A 5 30.23 -26.76 10.11
N PHE A 6 31.05 -27.23 9.15
CA PHE A 6 30.85 -26.96 7.72
C PHE A 6 29.62 -27.71 7.15
N ILE A 7 29.39 -28.95 7.57
CA ILE A 7 28.21 -29.75 7.18
C ILE A 7 26.92 -29.14 7.77
N CYS A 8 26.94 -28.71 9.03
CA CYS A 8 25.80 -28.02 9.63
C CYS A 8 25.51 -26.68 8.93
N LEU A 9 26.53 -25.94 8.51
CA LEU A 9 26.37 -24.69 7.74
C LEU A 9 25.75 -24.96 6.35
N LEU A 10 26.18 -26.02 5.65
CA LEU A 10 25.63 -26.42 4.36
C LEU A 10 24.17 -26.91 4.46
N ILE A 11 23.80 -27.60 5.54
CA ILE A 11 22.42 -28.05 5.79
C ILE A 11 21.50 -26.86 6.12
N LEU A 12 21.99 -25.87 6.87
CA LEU A 12 21.24 -24.64 7.17
C LEU A 12 21.04 -23.76 5.93
N LEU A 13 22.05 -23.69 5.04
CA LEU A 13 21.96 -22.94 3.79
C LEU A 13 21.02 -23.61 2.77
N SER A 14 21.01 -24.94 2.69
CA SER A 14 20.15 -25.70 1.77
C SER A 14 18.68 -25.76 2.21
N SER A 15 18.39 -25.72 3.51
CA SER A 15 17.01 -25.64 4.01
C SER A 15 16.34 -24.30 3.69
N CYS A 16 17.10 -23.20 3.77
CA CYS A 16 16.63 -21.86 3.45
C CYS A 16 16.35 -21.64 1.96
N THR A 17 17.18 -22.21 1.07
CA THR A 17 16.94 -22.15 -0.39
C THR A 17 15.76 -23.02 -0.79
N PHE A 18 15.68 -24.25 -0.27
CA PHE A 18 14.58 -25.18 -0.55
C PHE A 18 13.20 -24.60 -0.20
N ASN A 19 13.07 -23.90 0.93
CA ASN A 19 11.81 -23.28 1.33
C ASN A 19 11.43 -22.08 0.43
N LYS A 20 12.41 -21.27 0.03
CA LYS A 20 12.19 -20.14 -0.90
C LYS A 20 11.75 -20.61 -2.29
N ASP A 21 12.33 -21.69 -2.80
CA ASP A 21 11.98 -22.22 -4.10
C ASP A 21 10.61 -22.91 -4.09
N ASN A 22 10.24 -23.57 -2.99
CA ASN A 22 8.89 -24.13 -2.83
C ASN A 22 7.80 -23.05 -2.81
N ARG A 23 8.02 -21.91 -2.13
CA ARG A 23 7.06 -20.80 -2.11
C ARG A 23 6.90 -20.15 -3.48
N LEU A 24 7.99 -20.04 -4.25
CA LEU A 24 7.92 -19.51 -5.61
C LEU A 24 7.14 -20.45 -6.53
N GLU A 25 7.48 -21.73 -6.55
CA GLU A 25 6.76 -22.71 -7.37
C GLU A 25 5.29 -22.82 -6.96
N TYR A 26 4.97 -22.69 -5.66
CA TYR A 26 3.57 -22.59 -5.21
C TYR A 26 2.85 -21.40 -5.85
N ALA A 27 3.45 -20.20 -5.82
CA ALA A 27 2.85 -19.01 -6.42
C ALA A 27 2.70 -19.15 -7.95
N LEU A 28 3.70 -19.71 -8.63
CA LEU A 28 3.65 -19.97 -10.08
C LEU A 28 2.57 -20.99 -10.45
N ARG A 29 2.37 -22.04 -9.65
CA ARG A 29 1.27 -23.00 -9.86
C ARG A 29 -0.08 -22.37 -9.60
N PHE A 30 -0.20 -21.56 -8.55
CA PHE A 30 -1.44 -20.87 -8.20
C PHE A 30 -1.89 -19.85 -9.26
N ALA A 31 -0.94 -19.34 -10.07
CA ALA A 31 -1.22 -18.48 -11.22
C ALA A 31 -1.90 -19.20 -12.40
N GLU A 32 -1.92 -20.53 -12.43
CA GLU A 32 -2.54 -21.34 -13.50
C GLU A 32 -2.03 -20.91 -14.89
N SER A 33 -2.93 -20.51 -15.80
CA SER A 33 -2.56 -20.05 -17.14
C SER A 33 -1.72 -18.77 -17.15
N ASN A 34 -1.80 -17.95 -16.08
CA ASN A 34 -1.04 -16.71 -15.97
C ASN A 34 0.40 -16.91 -15.46
N ARG A 35 0.80 -18.16 -15.19
CA ARG A 35 2.18 -18.52 -14.82
C ARG A 35 3.22 -17.92 -15.76
N THR A 36 2.94 -17.91 -17.06
CA THR A 36 3.86 -17.43 -18.10
C THR A 36 4.19 -15.94 -17.95
N GLU A 37 3.24 -15.12 -17.50
CA GLU A 37 3.50 -13.70 -17.24
C GLU A 37 4.45 -13.53 -16.05
N LEU A 38 4.28 -14.34 -14.99
CA LEU A 38 5.16 -14.29 -13.82
C LEU A 38 6.58 -14.79 -14.12
N GLU A 39 6.70 -15.86 -14.91
CA GLU A 39 7.99 -16.37 -15.39
C GLU A 39 8.71 -15.35 -16.29
N LYS A 40 7.97 -14.67 -17.18
CA LYS A 40 8.52 -13.58 -18.00
C LYS A 40 9.16 -12.47 -17.15
N VAL A 41 8.58 -12.11 -16.00
CA VAL A 41 9.18 -11.12 -15.07
C VAL A 41 10.50 -11.64 -14.47
N LEU A 42 10.54 -12.91 -14.06
CA LEU A 42 11.75 -13.52 -13.51
C LEU A 42 12.88 -13.57 -14.54
N ASP A 43 12.55 -13.95 -15.78
CA ASP A 43 13.51 -14.01 -16.89
C ASP A 43 14.02 -12.61 -17.27
N TYR A 44 13.12 -11.62 -17.30
CA TYR A 44 13.47 -10.22 -17.58
C TYR A 44 14.53 -9.68 -16.63
N TYR A 45 14.45 -10.02 -15.33
CA TYR A 45 15.41 -9.59 -14.32
C TYR A 45 16.55 -10.61 -14.05
N SER A 46 16.71 -11.65 -14.87
CA SER A 46 17.69 -12.72 -14.65
C SER A 46 19.15 -12.24 -14.49
N THR A 47 19.49 -11.07 -15.05
CA THR A 47 20.82 -10.44 -14.97
C THR A 47 20.92 -9.31 -13.94
N ASP A 48 19.82 -8.95 -13.26
CA ASP A 48 19.76 -7.95 -12.18
C ASP A 48 19.32 -8.63 -10.87
N PRO A 49 20.28 -9.07 -10.02
CA PRO A 49 19.97 -9.83 -8.82
C PRO A 49 19.07 -9.11 -7.81
N GLU A 50 19.15 -7.77 -7.74
CA GLU A 50 18.38 -7.00 -6.76
C GLU A 50 16.92 -6.85 -7.22
N LYS A 51 16.69 -6.54 -8.51
CA LYS A 51 15.34 -6.52 -9.07
C LYS A 51 14.73 -7.91 -9.17
N LEU A 52 15.51 -8.95 -9.46
CA LEU A 52 15.06 -10.34 -9.41
C LEU A 52 14.58 -10.72 -8.01
N ALA A 53 15.31 -10.32 -6.97
CA ALA A 53 14.89 -10.54 -5.59
C ALA A 53 13.57 -9.83 -5.27
N ALA A 54 13.37 -8.60 -5.77
CA ALA A 54 12.14 -7.84 -5.59
C ALA A 54 10.96 -8.47 -6.35
N ALA A 55 11.17 -8.91 -7.59
CA ALA A 55 10.18 -9.66 -8.37
C ALA A 55 9.78 -10.94 -7.64
N ARG A 56 10.75 -11.71 -7.13
CA ARG A 56 10.48 -12.90 -6.33
C ARG A 56 9.69 -12.57 -5.07
N PHE A 57 10.05 -11.51 -4.34
CA PHE A 57 9.30 -11.07 -3.16
C PHE A 57 7.83 -10.76 -3.49
N LEU A 58 7.56 -10.06 -4.60
CA LEU A 58 6.18 -9.78 -5.02
C LEU A 58 5.42 -11.07 -5.37
N ILE A 59 6.02 -11.93 -6.20
CA ILE A 59 5.40 -13.16 -6.71
C ILE A 59 5.10 -14.15 -5.59
N VAL A 60 6.03 -14.41 -4.67
CA VAL A 60 5.84 -15.41 -3.60
C VAL A 60 4.75 -15.06 -2.59
N ASN A 61 4.32 -13.79 -2.54
CA ASN A 61 3.23 -13.33 -1.66
C ASN A 61 1.92 -13.09 -2.43
N MET A 62 1.98 -13.02 -3.76
CA MET A 62 0.83 -12.76 -4.65
C MET A 62 -0.39 -13.68 -4.47
N PRO A 63 -0.26 -14.98 -4.13
CA PRO A 63 -1.43 -15.83 -3.86
C PRO A 63 -2.34 -15.34 -2.74
N TYR A 64 -1.85 -14.45 -1.86
CA TYR A 64 -2.61 -13.87 -0.76
C TYR A 64 -3.21 -12.50 -1.11
N HIS A 65 -3.02 -12.02 -2.33
CA HIS A 65 -3.46 -10.70 -2.79
C HIS A 65 -4.53 -10.83 -3.88
N TYR A 66 -5.65 -10.16 -3.68
CA TYR A 66 -6.81 -10.21 -4.56
C TYR A 66 -7.64 -8.93 -4.45
N GLY A 67 -8.30 -8.55 -5.54
CA GLY A 67 -9.34 -7.54 -5.56
C GLY A 67 -10.75 -8.13 -5.50
N TYR A 68 -11.75 -7.27 -5.37
CA TYR A 68 -13.14 -7.60 -5.63
C TYR A 68 -13.60 -6.86 -6.89
N GLU A 69 -14.27 -7.55 -7.81
CA GLU A 69 -14.88 -6.93 -9.00
C GLU A 69 -16.39 -7.17 -8.99
N CYS A 70 -17.16 -6.09 -9.16
CA CYS A 70 -18.62 -6.12 -9.04
C CYS A 70 -19.21 -4.79 -9.54
N TRP A 71 -20.13 -4.84 -10.51
CA TRP A 71 -20.72 -3.64 -11.14
C TRP A 71 -21.46 -2.72 -10.14
N GLN A 72 -21.95 -3.26 -9.02
CA GLN A 72 -22.55 -2.48 -7.95
C GLN A 72 -21.54 -1.50 -7.33
N GLN A 73 -20.26 -1.88 -7.24
CA GLN A 73 -19.20 -1.02 -6.72
C GLN A 73 -19.02 0.21 -7.61
N ASP A 74 -19.02 0.04 -8.93
CA ASP A 74 -18.89 1.15 -9.88
C ASP A 74 -20.06 2.12 -9.75
N THR A 75 -21.26 1.58 -9.54
CA THR A 75 -22.46 2.40 -9.31
C THR A 75 -22.35 3.23 -8.03
N ILE A 76 -21.90 2.62 -6.93
CA ILE A 76 -21.74 3.32 -5.65
C ILE A 76 -20.59 4.34 -5.71
N LYS A 77 -19.46 4.01 -6.36
CA LYS A 77 -18.36 4.94 -6.64
C LYS A 77 -18.85 6.14 -7.44
N GLN A 78 -19.70 5.95 -8.44
CA GLN A 78 -20.28 7.06 -9.20
C GLN A 78 -21.18 7.96 -8.32
N ILE A 79 -22.00 7.37 -7.44
CA ILE A 79 -22.84 8.12 -6.48
C ILE A 79 -21.97 8.98 -5.55
N LEU A 80 -20.89 8.42 -5.01
CA LEU A 80 -19.93 9.14 -4.18
C LEU A 80 -19.27 10.27 -4.97
N ALA A 81 -18.79 10.00 -6.18
CA ALA A 81 -18.19 11.01 -7.05
C ALA A 81 -19.14 12.18 -7.37
N ASP A 82 -20.41 11.90 -7.62
CA ASP A 82 -21.40 12.94 -7.89
C ASP A 82 -21.78 13.74 -6.64
N ALA A 83 -21.80 13.12 -5.46
CA ALA A 83 -21.97 13.85 -4.20
C ALA A 83 -20.78 14.78 -3.91
N VAL A 84 -19.55 14.31 -4.15
CA VAL A 84 -18.31 15.08 -4.04
C VAL A 84 -18.31 16.29 -4.98
N LYS A 85 -18.68 16.08 -6.26
CA LYS A 85 -18.79 17.17 -7.25
C LYS A 85 -19.81 18.23 -6.84
N ARG A 86 -20.94 17.81 -6.25
CA ARG A 86 -21.96 18.70 -5.70
C ARG A 86 -21.54 19.39 -4.41
N LYS A 87 -20.45 18.94 -3.76
CA LYS A 87 -20.00 19.37 -2.43
C LYS A 87 -21.13 19.31 -1.41
N SER A 88 -21.93 18.25 -1.49
CA SER A 88 -23.05 18.03 -0.57
C SER A 88 -22.50 17.51 0.75
N VAL A 89 -22.15 18.41 1.67
CA VAL A 89 -21.47 18.06 2.93
C VAL A 89 -22.20 18.61 4.16
N TYR A 90 -22.09 17.86 5.26
CA TYR A 90 -22.42 18.31 6.61
C TYR A 90 -21.13 18.73 7.33
N GLY A 91 -21.12 19.90 7.95
CA GLY A 91 -19.91 20.44 8.56
C GLY A 91 -18.86 20.78 7.50
N GLU A 92 -17.60 20.41 7.73
CA GLU A 92 -16.49 20.72 6.83
C GLU A 92 -16.29 19.63 5.76
N ASP A 93 -16.45 18.36 6.12
CA ASP A 93 -15.95 17.25 5.31
C ASP A 93 -16.84 15.99 5.29
N LEU A 94 -17.95 15.92 6.03
CA LEU A 94 -18.82 14.73 6.05
C LEU A 94 -19.74 14.72 4.82
N LEU A 95 -19.54 13.80 3.90
CA LEU A 95 -20.30 13.71 2.65
C LEU A 95 -21.72 13.20 2.89
N ILE A 96 -22.70 13.95 2.39
CA ILE A 96 -24.12 13.62 2.45
C ILE A 96 -24.54 12.91 1.17
N ILE A 97 -25.16 11.73 1.33
CA ILE A 97 -25.72 10.94 0.24
C ILE A 97 -27.26 11.03 0.24
N ASP A 98 -27.85 11.24 -0.93
CA ASP A 98 -29.30 11.30 -1.08
C ASP A 98 -29.93 9.99 -0.55
N LYS A 99 -31.00 10.11 0.25
CA LYS A 99 -31.69 8.97 0.87
C LYS A 99 -32.05 7.85 -0.11
N LYS A 100 -32.48 8.18 -1.34
CA LYS A 100 -32.80 7.20 -2.39
C LYS A 100 -31.64 6.25 -2.71
N HIS A 101 -30.40 6.72 -2.61
CA HIS A 101 -29.21 5.92 -2.85
C HIS A 101 -28.88 5.06 -1.64
N LEU A 102 -29.03 5.61 -0.42
CA LEU A 102 -28.86 4.87 0.82
C LEU A 102 -29.86 3.71 0.90
N ASP A 103 -31.15 3.97 0.69
CA ASP A 103 -32.22 2.97 0.73
C ASP A 103 -31.97 1.81 -0.26
N LYS A 104 -31.29 2.08 -1.37
CA LYS A 104 -30.98 1.07 -2.41
C LYS A 104 -29.68 0.32 -2.16
N TRP A 105 -28.66 0.98 -1.62
CA TRP A 105 -27.28 0.48 -1.66
C TRP A 105 -26.60 0.31 -0.29
N SER A 106 -27.18 0.77 0.82
CA SER A 106 -26.54 0.67 2.14
C SER A 106 -26.39 -0.78 2.63
N SER A 107 -27.23 -1.69 2.14
CA SER A 107 -27.15 -3.13 2.44
C SER A 107 -26.13 -3.88 1.58
N TYR A 108 -25.56 -3.23 0.56
CA TYR A 108 -24.50 -3.81 -0.25
C TYR A 108 -23.27 -4.08 0.61
N SER A 109 -22.62 -5.23 0.37
CA SER A 109 -21.35 -5.57 0.99
C SER A 109 -20.44 -6.25 -0.03
N HIS A 110 -19.24 -5.71 -0.19
CA HIS A 110 -18.24 -6.24 -1.11
C HIS A 110 -17.77 -7.65 -0.77
N TYR A 111 -17.97 -8.11 0.48
CA TYR A 111 -17.64 -9.49 0.88
C TYR A 111 -18.42 -10.56 0.11
N TYR A 112 -19.53 -10.20 -0.54
CA TYR A 112 -20.29 -11.10 -1.41
C TYR A 112 -19.78 -11.14 -2.86
N GLY A 113 -18.82 -10.28 -3.22
CA GLY A 113 -18.20 -10.26 -4.55
C GLY A 113 -17.20 -11.40 -4.75
N GLU A 114 -16.96 -11.74 -6.01
CA GLU A 114 -15.91 -12.70 -6.38
C GLU A 114 -14.52 -12.10 -6.10
N LYS A 115 -13.60 -12.96 -5.64
CA LYS A 115 -12.20 -12.58 -5.45
C LYS A 115 -11.42 -12.81 -6.73
N ILE A 116 -10.76 -11.78 -7.21
CA ILE A 116 -9.86 -11.86 -8.36
C ILE A 116 -8.43 -11.78 -7.86
N TYR A 117 -7.73 -12.91 -7.89
CA TYR A 117 -6.36 -13.03 -7.41
C TYR A 117 -5.39 -12.43 -8.41
N ASP A 118 -4.46 -11.62 -7.91
CA ASP A 118 -3.47 -10.92 -8.74
C ASP A 118 -2.64 -11.89 -9.57
N SER A 119 -2.22 -13.01 -8.97
CA SER A 119 -1.42 -14.04 -9.62
C SER A 119 -2.06 -14.59 -10.88
N LYS A 120 -3.39 -14.50 -11.00
CA LYS A 120 -4.15 -15.03 -12.13
C LYS A 120 -4.40 -14.01 -13.25
N ILE A 121 -4.16 -12.72 -13.01
CA ILE A 121 -4.53 -11.66 -13.97
C ILE A 121 -3.43 -10.62 -14.22
N ILE A 122 -2.42 -10.52 -13.36
CA ILE A 122 -1.39 -9.50 -13.47
C ILE A 122 -0.47 -9.80 -14.66
N THR A 123 -0.10 -8.76 -15.41
CA THR A 123 0.79 -8.90 -16.56
C THR A 123 2.25 -8.67 -16.17
N ALA A 124 3.16 -9.21 -16.98
CA ALA A 124 4.59 -9.00 -16.81
C ALA A 124 4.94 -7.52 -16.96
N ASP A 125 4.34 -6.84 -17.94
CA ASP A 125 4.61 -5.43 -18.22
C ASP A 125 4.21 -4.53 -17.04
N TYR A 126 3.08 -4.82 -16.38
CA TYR A 126 2.65 -4.14 -15.16
C TYR A 126 3.67 -4.30 -14.02
N LEU A 127 4.09 -5.53 -13.75
CA LEU A 127 5.02 -5.82 -12.66
C LEU A 127 6.41 -5.22 -12.92
N ILE A 128 6.89 -5.32 -14.16
CA ILE A 128 8.16 -4.73 -14.60
C ILE A 128 8.11 -3.22 -14.39
N GLU A 129 7.08 -2.53 -14.89
CA GLU A 129 6.93 -1.08 -14.71
C GLU A 129 6.90 -0.68 -13.22
N ASN A 130 6.13 -1.40 -12.38
CA ASN A 130 6.08 -1.11 -10.96
C ASN A 130 7.45 -1.30 -10.28
N ILE A 131 8.17 -2.38 -10.59
CA ILE A 131 9.49 -2.65 -10.03
C ILE A 131 10.46 -1.55 -10.45
N ASP A 132 10.51 -1.20 -11.74
CA ASP A 132 11.42 -0.18 -12.25
C ASP A 132 11.16 1.19 -11.63
N LEU A 133 9.90 1.63 -11.58
CA LEU A 133 9.52 2.91 -10.95
C LEU A 133 9.84 2.92 -9.45
N SER A 134 9.64 1.79 -8.75
CA SER A 134 9.97 1.68 -7.32
C SER A 134 11.48 1.75 -7.09
N PHE A 135 12.27 1.09 -7.92
CA PHE A 135 13.73 1.15 -7.86
C PHE A 135 14.26 2.55 -8.20
N GLU A 136 13.67 3.24 -9.18
CA GLU A 136 14.06 4.62 -9.50
C GLU A 136 13.97 5.49 -8.25
N VAL A 137 12.81 5.55 -7.60
CA VAL A 137 12.64 6.43 -6.43
C VAL A 137 13.39 5.95 -5.19
N TRP A 138 13.60 4.64 -5.06
CA TRP A 138 14.40 4.08 -3.98
C TRP A 138 15.88 4.43 -4.11
N LYS A 139 16.47 4.33 -5.31
CA LYS A 139 17.91 4.58 -5.53
C LYS A 139 18.24 6.06 -5.77
N LYS A 140 17.31 6.83 -6.35
CA LYS A 140 17.52 8.23 -6.75
C LYS A 140 17.58 9.19 -5.56
N TYR A 141 16.73 9.01 -4.56
CA TYR A 141 16.53 10.03 -3.52
C TYR A 141 17.40 9.80 -2.27
N PRO A 142 18.02 10.86 -1.72
CA PRO A 142 19.03 10.74 -0.66
C PRO A 142 18.46 10.23 0.66
N TRP A 143 17.18 10.46 0.94
CA TRP A 143 16.52 9.98 2.16
C TRP A 143 16.37 8.46 2.23
N ASN A 144 16.61 7.75 1.12
CA ASN A 144 16.59 6.29 1.05
C ASN A 144 17.97 5.64 1.11
N LYS A 145 19.05 6.41 1.24
CA LYS A 145 20.44 5.89 1.19
C LYS A 145 20.72 4.76 2.19
N HIS A 146 20.01 4.75 3.32
CA HIS A 146 20.18 3.76 4.39
C HIS A 146 18.95 2.83 4.53
N LEU A 147 17.97 2.92 3.63
CA LEU A 147 16.82 2.03 3.64
C LEU A 147 17.23 0.64 3.15
N SER A 148 17.03 -0.37 3.98
CA SER A 148 17.37 -1.76 3.65
C SER A 148 16.49 -2.28 2.50
N PHE A 149 16.97 -3.33 1.81
CA PHE A 149 16.19 -4.00 0.76
C PHE A 149 14.87 -4.57 1.29
N ASP A 150 14.87 -5.15 2.51
CA ASP A 150 13.67 -5.71 3.13
C ASP A 150 12.65 -4.61 3.45
N ASP A 151 13.11 -3.46 3.95
CA ASP A 151 12.24 -2.30 4.19
C ASP A 151 11.72 -1.72 2.86
N PHE A 152 12.54 -1.66 1.82
CA PHE A 152 12.09 -1.27 0.48
C PHE A 152 10.95 -2.18 -0.01
N CYS A 153 11.10 -3.51 0.16
CA CYS A 153 10.12 -4.51 -0.24
C CYS A 153 8.75 -4.33 0.44
N GLU A 154 8.72 -3.89 1.69
CA GLU A 154 7.47 -3.73 2.45
C GLU A 154 6.87 -2.31 2.35
N PHE A 155 7.72 -1.27 2.31
CA PHE A 155 7.27 0.11 2.48
C PHE A 155 7.17 0.91 1.17
N ILE A 156 7.86 0.52 0.09
CA ILE A 156 7.90 1.27 -1.19
C ILE A 156 7.45 0.41 -2.37
N LEU A 157 8.02 -0.78 -2.52
CA LEU A 157 7.83 -1.70 -3.65
C LEU A 157 6.37 -2.13 -3.92
N PRO A 158 5.50 -2.37 -2.90
CA PRO A 158 4.21 -2.99 -3.15
C PRO A 158 3.34 -2.17 -4.11
N TYR A 159 2.87 -2.83 -5.17
CA TYR A 159 1.99 -2.24 -6.18
C TYR A 159 0.54 -2.16 -5.73
N ARG A 160 0.18 -2.87 -4.66
CA ARG A 160 -1.19 -3.03 -4.18
C ARG A 160 -1.33 -2.63 -2.72
N ILE A 161 -2.48 -2.06 -2.37
CA ILE A 161 -2.96 -1.91 -1.00
C ILE A 161 -4.17 -2.82 -0.77
N ALA A 162 -3.99 -3.82 0.08
CA ALA A 162 -5.03 -4.77 0.48
C ALA A 162 -5.88 -5.30 -0.70
N ASN A 163 -7.19 -5.05 -0.71
CA ASN A 163 -8.15 -5.67 -1.64
C ASN A 163 -8.66 -4.76 -2.76
N GLU A 164 -7.88 -3.74 -3.14
CA GLU A 164 -8.22 -2.78 -4.20
C GLU A 164 -8.31 -3.40 -5.61
N PRO A 165 -8.92 -2.72 -6.59
CA PRO A 165 -8.70 -3.06 -7.99
C PRO A 165 -7.26 -2.73 -8.42
N LEU A 166 -6.67 -3.58 -9.26
CA LEU A 166 -5.36 -3.30 -9.86
C LEU A 166 -5.45 -2.04 -10.74
N SER A 167 -4.45 -1.17 -10.62
CA SER A 167 -4.33 0.05 -11.43
C SER A 167 -2.87 0.49 -11.55
N ASN A 168 -2.55 1.22 -12.63
CA ASN A 168 -1.23 1.81 -12.88
C ASN A 168 -1.07 3.15 -12.15
N TRP A 169 -1.37 3.17 -10.85
CA TRP A 169 -1.43 4.40 -10.07
C TRP A 169 -0.05 5.05 -9.86
N ARG A 170 1.03 4.26 -9.73
CA ARG A 170 2.34 4.75 -9.26
C ARG A 170 2.88 5.90 -10.09
N LYS A 171 2.87 5.77 -11.42
CA LYS A 171 3.37 6.79 -12.34
C LYS A 171 2.57 8.09 -12.22
N LYS A 172 1.24 7.99 -12.25
CA LYS A 172 0.32 9.12 -12.12
C LYS A 172 0.52 9.89 -10.81
N TYR A 173 0.71 9.17 -9.70
CA TYR A 173 0.99 9.80 -8.41
C TYR A 173 2.39 10.44 -8.39
N TYR A 174 3.41 9.79 -8.95
CA TYR A 174 4.76 10.34 -9.04
C TYR A 174 4.79 11.65 -9.82
N GLU A 175 4.20 11.68 -11.01
CA GLU A 175 4.15 12.87 -11.89
C GLU A 175 3.43 14.05 -11.22
N HIS A 176 2.46 13.78 -10.33
CA HIS A 176 1.72 14.82 -9.61
C HIS A 176 2.42 15.32 -8.34
N TYR A 177 3.01 14.43 -7.55
CA TYR A 177 3.58 14.77 -6.25
C TYR A 177 5.06 15.13 -6.28
N MET A 178 5.84 14.51 -7.17
CA MET A 178 7.29 14.74 -7.19
C MET A 178 7.65 16.19 -7.50
N PRO A 179 7.09 16.87 -8.53
CA PRO A 179 7.43 18.27 -8.81
C PRO A 179 7.11 19.20 -7.63
N LYS A 180 6.04 18.90 -6.89
CA LYS A 180 5.64 19.68 -5.71
C LYS A 180 6.57 19.44 -4.53
N LEU A 181 6.96 18.19 -4.29
CA LEU A 181 7.97 17.85 -3.28
C LEU A 181 9.31 18.54 -3.61
N ASP A 182 9.74 18.47 -4.87
CA ASP A 182 10.97 19.12 -5.33
C ASP A 182 10.94 20.63 -5.13
N SER A 183 9.78 21.27 -5.24
CA SER A 183 9.63 22.70 -4.96
C SER A 183 9.72 23.04 -3.46
N LEU A 184 9.36 22.11 -2.58
CA LEU A 184 9.21 22.35 -1.15
C LEU A 184 10.40 21.87 -0.33
N TYR A 185 11.13 20.86 -0.81
CA TYR A 185 12.16 20.18 -0.03
C TYR A 185 13.34 19.72 -0.89
N LYS A 186 14.55 20.02 -0.43
CA LYS A 186 15.83 19.64 -1.06
C LYS A 186 16.80 18.94 -0.10
N GLY A 187 16.33 18.60 1.11
CA GLY A 187 17.14 17.94 2.11
C GLY A 187 17.23 16.41 1.91
N THR A 188 17.76 15.74 2.92
CA THR A 188 18.02 14.29 2.90
C THR A 188 17.24 13.51 3.96
N ASP A 189 16.36 14.18 4.70
CA ASP A 189 15.60 13.62 5.79
C ASP A 189 14.23 13.15 5.31
N VAL A 190 13.92 11.87 5.57
CA VAL A 190 12.69 11.24 5.12
C VAL A 190 11.44 11.77 5.82
N ILE A 191 11.56 12.21 7.08
CA ILE A 191 10.43 12.76 7.83
C ILE A 191 10.09 14.15 7.32
N ASP A 192 11.10 14.97 7.02
CA ASP A 192 10.88 16.28 6.41
C ASP A 192 10.32 16.15 4.97
N ALA A 193 10.82 15.20 4.18
CA ALA A 193 10.26 14.90 2.85
C ALA A 193 8.79 14.47 2.94
N CYS A 194 8.46 13.61 3.91
CA CYS A 194 7.08 13.22 4.19
C CYS A 194 6.23 14.40 4.62
N SER A 195 6.74 15.25 5.51
CA SER A 195 6.04 16.46 5.94
C SER A 195 5.73 17.39 4.76
N ALA A 196 6.68 17.56 3.82
CA ALA A 196 6.47 18.36 2.62
C ALA A 196 5.36 17.80 1.69
N VAL A 197 5.35 16.48 1.44
CA VAL A 197 4.24 15.85 0.68
C VAL A 197 2.92 15.96 1.44
N ASN A 198 2.94 15.80 2.77
CA ASN A 198 1.75 15.93 3.60
C ASN A 198 1.14 17.34 3.53
N GLN A 199 1.97 18.39 3.46
CA GLN A 199 1.50 19.75 3.24
C GLN A 199 0.81 19.94 1.89
N VAL A 200 1.23 19.21 0.86
CA VAL A 200 0.53 19.18 -0.43
C VAL A 200 -0.81 18.47 -0.29
N LEU A 201 -0.80 17.28 0.33
CA LEU A 201 -2.01 16.48 0.54
C LEU A 201 -3.07 17.22 1.34
N LYS A 202 -2.71 17.98 2.38
CA LYS A 202 -3.67 18.79 3.17
C LYS A 202 -4.36 19.89 2.37
N LYS A 203 -3.75 20.36 1.29
CA LYS A 203 -4.35 21.33 0.37
C LYS A 203 -5.31 20.66 -0.62
N GLU A 204 -5.21 19.34 -0.75
CA GLU A 204 -6.14 18.51 -1.52
C GLU A 204 -7.25 18.05 -0.57
N TRP A 205 -8.49 18.40 -0.90
CA TRP A 205 -9.65 18.08 -0.07
C TRP A 205 -9.84 16.56 0.08
N PHE A 206 -10.47 16.14 1.18
CA PHE A 206 -10.92 14.77 1.40
C PHE A 206 -12.27 14.80 2.10
N TYR A 207 -13.23 14.01 1.62
CA TYR A 207 -14.56 13.92 2.22
C TYR A 207 -14.77 12.58 2.91
N TYR A 208 -15.30 12.61 4.14
CA TYR A 208 -15.59 11.42 4.91
C TYR A 208 -16.95 10.83 4.52
N ASN A 209 -17.00 9.52 4.30
CA ASN A 209 -18.24 8.75 4.14
C ASN A 209 -18.08 7.33 4.69
N THR A 210 -19.09 6.85 5.41
CA THR A 210 -19.13 5.50 6.00
C THR A 210 -20.42 4.76 5.63
N ASP A 211 -21.17 5.23 4.65
CA ASP A 211 -22.51 4.72 4.34
C ASP A 211 -22.49 3.41 3.55
N PHE A 212 -21.34 3.09 2.93
CA PHE A 212 -21.21 1.95 2.02
C PHE A 212 -20.05 1.03 2.41
N SER A 213 -20.30 -0.28 2.34
CA SER A 213 -19.27 -1.32 2.52
C SER A 213 -18.61 -1.67 1.19
N LEU A 214 -17.67 -0.83 0.75
CA LEU A 214 -16.86 -1.03 -0.46
C LEU A 214 -15.52 -1.70 -0.12
N PRO A 215 -14.87 -2.39 -1.09
CA PRO A 215 -13.47 -2.74 -0.93
C PRO A 215 -12.64 -1.44 -1.03
N HIS A 216 -11.32 -1.57 -0.89
CA HIS A 216 -10.42 -0.44 -1.10
C HIS A 216 -10.66 0.19 -2.48
N LEU A 217 -10.78 1.52 -2.52
CA LEU A 217 -11.35 2.21 -3.66
C LEU A 217 -10.43 2.29 -4.88
N GLY A 218 -9.13 2.05 -4.68
CA GLY A 218 -8.09 2.03 -5.71
C GLY A 218 -7.50 3.42 -5.99
N GLY A 219 -6.24 3.42 -6.44
CA GLY A 219 -5.43 4.63 -6.55
C GLY A 219 -6.00 5.63 -7.55
N ASP A 220 -6.50 5.17 -8.69
CA ASP A 220 -7.05 6.05 -9.72
C ASP A 220 -8.30 6.79 -9.29
N TYR A 221 -9.21 6.11 -8.59
CA TYR A 221 -10.44 6.69 -8.08
C TYR A 221 -10.15 7.65 -6.92
N LEU A 222 -9.29 7.25 -5.99
CA LEU A 222 -8.89 8.08 -4.86
C LEU A 222 -8.06 9.30 -5.27
N PHE A 223 -7.38 9.25 -6.41
CA PHE A 223 -6.65 10.39 -6.95
C PHE A 223 -7.59 11.55 -7.33
N THR A 224 -8.76 11.23 -7.87
CA THR A 224 -9.71 12.24 -8.38
C THR A 224 -10.82 12.57 -7.39
N THR A 225 -11.30 11.59 -6.63
CA THR A 225 -12.54 11.70 -5.86
C THR A 225 -12.34 11.86 -4.36
N ARG A 226 -11.14 11.53 -3.82
CA ARG A 226 -10.72 11.77 -2.42
C ARG A 226 -11.87 11.62 -1.40
N VAL A 227 -12.47 10.44 -1.36
CA VAL A 227 -13.63 10.14 -0.50
C VAL A 227 -13.44 8.79 0.16
N GLY A 228 -13.97 8.64 1.37
CA GLY A 228 -14.03 7.36 2.06
C GLY A 228 -13.95 7.57 3.57
N TYR A 229 -13.43 6.61 4.30
CA TYR A 229 -13.26 6.73 5.74
C TYR A 229 -11.79 6.67 6.12
N CYS A 230 -11.49 6.28 7.36
CA CYS A 230 -10.11 6.31 7.83
C CYS A 230 -9.16 5.42 6.99
N ARG A 231 -9.66 4.31 6.42
CA ARG A 231 -8.86 3.46 5.54
C ARG A 231 -8.45 4.17 4.25
N ASP A 232 -9.41 4.74 3.54
CA ASP A 232 -9.19 5.38 2.25
C ASP A 232 -8.29 6.61 2.38
N ALA A 233 -8.39 7.31 3.50
CA ALA A 233 -7.47 8.38 3.84
C ALA A 233 -6.02 7.86 3.97
N CYS A 234 -5.81 6.74 4.67
CA CYS A 234 -4.48 6.14 4.77
C CYS A 234 -3.95 5.68 3.41
N ASP A 235 -4.82 5.19 2.53
CA ASP A 235 -4.44 4.73 1.19
C ASP A 235 -4.02 5.91 0.30
N VAL A 236 -4.74 7.03 0.33
CA VAL A 236 -4.36 8.28 -0.37
C VAL A 236 -2.93 8.70 -0.03
N ALA A 237 -2.61 8.76 1.27
CA ALA A 237 -1.26 9.11 1.71
C ALA A 237 -0.25 8.04 1.28
N THR A 238 -0.60 6.76 1.38
CA THR A 238 0.28 5.64 0.99
C THR A 238 0.68 5.72 -0.47
N TYR A 239 -0.27 5.95 -1.40
CA TYR A 239 0.06 6.09 -2.82
C TYR A 239 0.98 7.28 -3.08
N ALA A 240 0.67 8.45 -2.50
CA ALA A 240 1.44 9.68 -2.71
C ALA A 240 2.87 9.57 -2.20
N MET A 241 3.05 8.96 -1.02
CA MET A 241 4.35 8.81 -0.39
C MET A 241 5.18 7.72 -1.07
N ARG A 242 4.58 6.55 -1.37
CA ARG A 242 5.28 5.47 -2.09
C ARG A 242 5.71 5.88 -3.49
N SER A 243 4.90 6.67 -4.19
CA SER A 243 5.23 7.09 -5.55
C SER A 243 6.48 7.96 -5.62
N VAL A 244 6.81 8.71 -4.56
CA VAL A 244 8.03 9.54 -4.46
C VAL A 244 9.13 8.91 -3.60
N GLY A 245 9.00 7.62 -3.28
CA GLY A 245 10.02 6.86 -2.56
C GLY A 245 10.08 7.18 -1.07
N ILE A 246 9.00 7.62 -0.43
CA ILE A 246 8.92 7.72 1.03
C ILE A 246 8.41 6.38 1.60
N PRO A 247 9.17 5.69 2.47
CA PRO A 247 8.78 4.42 3.06
C PRO A 247 7.65 4.59 4.07
N ILE A 248 6.46 4.11 3.70
CA ILE A 248 5.22 4.28 4.45
C ILE A 248 4.42 2.97 4.51
N THR A 249 3.66 2.79 5.59
CA THR A 249 2.56 1.81 5.65
C THR A 249 1.45 2.31 6.55
N THR A 250 0.48 1.45 6.82
CA THR A 250 -0.66 1.69 7.70
C THR A 250 -0.55 0.80 8.94
N ASP A 251 -0.66 1.41 10.10
CA ASP A 251 -0.88 0.71 11.37
C ASP A 251 -2.36 0.82 11.76
N TYR A 252 -2.86 -0.16 12.50
CA TYR A 252 -4.26 -0.19 12.94
C TYR A 252 -4.43 -0.95 14.25
N TYR A 253 -5.56 -0.73 14.91
CA TYR A 253 -6.07 -1.64 15.92
C TYR A 253 -7.43 -2.19 15.50
N ILE A 254 -7.73 -3.41 15.94
CA ILE A 254 -9.03 -4.04 15.69
C ILE A 254 -10.12 -3.36 16.51
N TYR A 255 -9.76 -2.88 17.72
CA TYR A 255 -10.70 -2.24 18.62
C TYR A 255 -10.03 -1.13 19.42
N SER A 256 -10.50 0.11 19.24
CA SER A 256 -10.06 1.26 20.01
C SER A 256 -10.61 1.19 21.44
N PRO A 257 -9.78 1.36 22.47
CA PRO A 257 -10.26 1.60 23.83
C PRO A 257 -11.14 2.86 23.93
N ASP A 258 -10.82 3.89 23.14
CA ASP A 258 -11.46 5.21 23.22
C ASP A 258 -12.67 5.31 22.26
N LEU A 259 -12.48 4.90 20.99
CA LEU A 259 -13.52 5.01 19.96
C LEU A 259 -14.46 3.80 19.90
N ARG A 260 -14.15 2.70 20.59
CA ARG A 260 -14.91 1.43 20.59
C ARG A 260 -15.17 0.86 19.18
N THR A 261 -14.27 1.16 18.24
CA THR A 261 -14.35 0.72 16.84
C THR A 261 -12.95 0.53 16.26
N TRP A 262 -12.87 -0.05 15.07
CA TRP A 262 -11.65 -0.19 14.28
C TRP A 262 -11.12 1.17 13.82
N HIS A 263 -9.80 1.36 13.80
CA HIS A 263 -9.17 2.57 13.26
C HIS A 263 -7.76 2.26 12.78
N CYS A 264 -7.30 3.05 11.81
CA CYS A 264 -5.96 2.97 11.25
C CYS A 264 -5.34 4.37 11.12
N TRP A 265 -4.02 4.42 10.95
CA TRP A 265 -3.24 5.63 10.71
C TRP A 265 -2.00 5.27 9.89
N ASN A 266 -1.43 6.26 9.20
CA ASN A 266 -0.19 6.04 8.48
C ASN A 266 1.01 6.06 9.43
N VAL A 267 2.06 5.33 9.08
CA VAL A 267 3.37 5.40 9.73
C VAL A 267 4.47 5.53 8.69
N VAL A 268 5.39 6.48 8.89
CA VAL A 268 6.59 6.64 8.05
C VAL A 268 7.79 6.09 8.77
N ARG A 269 8.58 5.27 8.07
CA ARG A 269 9.82 4.71 8.59
C ARG A 269 10.98 5.68 8.40
N ASP A 270 11.72 5.97 9.46
CA ASP A 270 12.92 6.80 9.38
C ASP A 270 14.21 5.98 9.14
N THR A 271 15.32 6.70 8.99
CA THR A 271 16.65 6.13 8.79
C THR A 271 17.22 5.40 10.01
N THR A 272 16.61 5.56 11.20
CA THR A 272 16.96 4.82 12.43
C THR A 272 16.20 3.51 12.54
N GLY A 273 15.23 3.28 11.64
CA GLY A 273 14.33 2.13 11.67
C GLY A 273 13.13 2.30 12.60
N GLN A 274 12.90 3.51 13.13
CA GLN A 274 11.69 3.83 13.88
C GLN A 274 10.55 4.23 12.93
N CYS A 275 9.31 4.06 13.37
CA CYS A 275 8.13 4.41 12.60
C CYS A 275 7.31 5.48 13.33
N TYR A 276 7.02 6.59 12.65
CA TYR A 276 6.33 7.72 13.24
C TYR A 276 4.89 7.80 12.73
N PRO A 277 3.89 7.73 13.61
CA PRO A 277 2.49 7.79 13.23
C PRO A 277 2.06 9.20 12.85
N PHE A 278 1.17 9.30 11.87
CA PHE A 278 0.50 10.55 11.52
C PHE A 278 -0.86 10.29 10.86
N TRP A 279 -1.76 11.25 11.02
CA TRP A 279 -3.02 11.34 10.31
C TRP A 279 -2.95 12.46 9.28
N TYR A 280 -2.84 12.13 7.99
CA TYR A 280 -2.45 13.13 6.98
C TYR A 280 -3.40 14.35 6.90
N THR A 281 -4.70 14.17 7.17
CA THR A 281 -5.66 15.30 7.12
C THR A 281 -5.57 16.24 8.34
N LYS A 282 -4.88 15.85 9.43
CA LYS A 282 -4.87 16.63 10.68
C LYS A 282 -3.46 16.89 11.21
N ASP A 283 -2.60 15.88 11.20
CA ASP A 283 -1.34 15.89 11.92
C ASP A 283 -0.19 16.45 11.08
N GLU A 284 0.79 17.04 11.75
CA GLU A 284 2.11 17.28 11.16
C GLU A 284 2.97 16.02 11.30
N VAL A 285 3.85 15.77 10.32
CA VAL A 285 4.75 14.61 10.37
C VAL A 285 6.04 15.06 11.05
N VAL A 286 6.23 14.69 12.31
CA VAL A 286 7.37 15.12 13.13
C VAL A 286 7.87 13.99 14.03
N ARG A 287 9.20 13.95 14.27
CA ARG A 287 9.82 12.92 15.13
C ARG A 287 9.47 13.04 16.62
N SER A 288 9.04 14.22 17.07
CA SER A 288 8.62 14.43 18.45
C SER A 288 7.39 13.59 18.83
N VAL A 289 6.62 13.12 17.84
CA VAL A 289 5.45 12.26 18.02
C VAL A 289 5.85 10.81 17.78
N ALA A 290 6.64 10.22 18.71
CA ALA A 290 6.89 8.78 18.72
C ALA A 290 5.62 7.98 19.10
N ASN A 291 4.70 8.64 19.81
CA ASN A 291 3.38 8.11 20.13
C ASN A 291 2.35 9.24 20.00
N ASP A 292 1.31 9.02 19.19
CA ASP A 292 0.21 9.96 18.91
C ASP A 292 -0.75 10.20 20.10
N GLY A 293 -0.38 9.76 21.31
CA GLY A 293 -1.17 9.90 22.54
C GLY A 293 -2.43 9.02 22.62
N ARG A 294 -2.79 8.29 21.55
CA ARG A 294 -3.96 7.41 21.55
C ARG A 294 -3.73 6.24 22.48
N ARG A 295 -4.74 5.87 23.28
CA ARG A 295 -4.66 4.63 24.07
C ARG A 295 -4.73 3.45 23.12
N LYS A 296 -3.69 2.60 23.16
CA LYS A 296 -3.57 1.43 22.29
C LYS A 296 -3.51 0.19 23.15
N GLY A 297 -4.33 -0.80 22.81
CA GLY A 297 -4.14 -2.17 23.27
C GLY A 297 -3.03 -2.82 22.43
N LYS A 298 -3.42 -3.72 21.53
CA LYS A 298 -2.53 -4.27 20.51
C LYS A 298 -2.72 -3.54 19.18
N ALA A 299 -1.62 -3.02 18.62
CA ALA A 299 -1.58 -2.47 17.28
C ALA A 299 -0.96 -3.48 16.30
N TYR A 300 -1.39 -3.40 15.05
CA TYR A 300 -0.97 -4.24 13.94
C TYR A 300 -0.49 -3.33 12.82
N ARG A 301 0.42 -3.87 12.00
CA ARG A 301 0.97 -3.21 10.82
C ARG A 301 0.55 -3.95 9.57
N ASP A 302 0.19 -3.22 8.53
CA ASP A 302 0.08 -3.78 7.20
C ASP A 302 1.46 -4.05 6.62
N CYS A 303 1.66 -5.28 6.18
CA CYS A 303 2.81 -5.72 5.40
C CYS A 303 2.27 -6.35 4.11
N TYR A 304 3.02 -6.19 3.02
CA TYR A 304 2.74 -6.93 1.80
C TYR A 304 3.20 -8.39 1.96
N GLY A 305 4.39 -8.59 2.53
CA GLY A 305 4.92 -9.92 2.78
C GLY A 305 4.16 -10.65 3.88
N MET A 306 3.95 -11.96 3.68
CA MET A 306 3.40 -12.83 4.73
C MET A 306 4.33 -12.84 5.95
N GLN A 307 3.78 -12.49 7.12
CA GLN A 307 4.52 -12.42 8.38
C GLN A 307 4.43 -13.77 9.13
N SER A 308 5.56 -14.27 9.63
CA SER A 308 5.58 -15.49 10.45
C SER A 308 4.97 -15.22 11.83
N GLY A 309 4.02 -16.07 12.27
CA GLY A 309 3.42 -15.96 13.61
C GLY A 309 2.17 -15.06 13.72
N ARG A 310 1.43 -14.86 12.62
CA ARG A 310 0.05 -14.36 12.66
C ARG A 310 -0.96 -15.49 12.57
#